data_AF-F2R9I4-F1
#
_entry.id   AF-F2R9I4-F1
#
_cell.length_a   1.000
_cell.length_b   1.000
_cell.length_c   1.000
_cell.angle_alpha   90.00
_cell.angle_beta   90.00
_cell.angle_gamma   90.00
#
_symmetry.space_group_name_H-M   'P 1'
#
loop_
_entity.id
_entity.type
_entity.pdbx_description
1 polymer ?
#
loop_
_entity_poly.entity_id
_entity_poly.type
_entity_poly.pdbx_seq_one_letter_code
_entity_poly.pdbx_strand_id
1 'polypeptide(L)'
;MARRVEFVDTSILCNLLEVPGKCQDLEKVREELRGKLAAHDCDLLLPVTAVIETGNHIAQLADGFQRRTCAEKFVAVLRLVVAGEAPWALNEVEWNAAHLEALIAGGSSGMSLVDHAVNRVGCGDVNILIERDRYLARTSGVEATVWTLDGGLAAHT
;
A
#
# COMPACT_ATOMS: atom_id res chain seq x y z
N MET A 1 1.49 21.15 13.45
CA MET A 1 1.61 19.68 13.57
C MET A 1 1.92 19.13 12.20
N ALA A 2 2.75 18.09 12.10
CA ALA A 2 2.99 17.41 10.83
C ALA A 2 1.70 16.68 10.40
N ARG A 3 1.41 16.67 9.10
CA ARG A 3 0.30 15.90 8.52
C ARG A 3 0.71 14.44 8.42
N ARG A 4 -0.11 13.51 8.91
CA ARG A 4 0.21 12.07 8.84
C ARG A 4 -0.24 11.50 7.51
N VAL A 5 0.57 10.60 6.98
CA VAL A 5 0.35 9.91 5.72
C VAL A 5 0.66 8.44 5.91
N GLU A 6 -0.20 7.57 5.38
CA GLU A 6 0.03 6.13 5.40
C GLU A 6 -0.02 5.56 3.99
N PHE A 7 1.03 4.84 3.62
CA PHE A 7 1.06 4.04 2.41
C PHE A 7 0.33 2.72 2.68
N VAL A 8 -0.74 2.46 1.93
CA VAL A 8 -1.60 1.29 2.17
C VAL A 8 -1.05 0.08 1.43
N ASP A 9 -0.63 -0.93 2.19
CA ASP A 9 -0.12 -2.19 1.67
C ASP A 9 -1.24 -3.10 1.08
N THR A 10 -0.85 -4.05 0.23
CA THR A 10 -1.69 -5.10 -0.35
C THR A 10 -2.48 -5.87 0.71
N SER A 11 -1.88 -6.19 1.86
CA SER A 11 -2.55 -6.92 2.94
C SER A 11 -3.77 -6.17 3.48
N ILE A 12 -3.65 -4.85 3.66
CA ILE A 12 -4.75 -3.98 4.08
C ILE A 12 -5.80 -3.87 2.98
N LEU A 13 -5.36 -3.63 1.74
CA LEU A 13 -6.29 -3.43 0.63
C LEU A 13 -7.11 -4.69 0.35
N CYS A 14 -6.49 -5.88 0.42
CA CYS A 14 -7.18 -7.15 0.30
C CYS A 14 -8.24 -7.38 1.41
N ASN A 15 -7.96 -6.94 2.64
CA ASN A 15 -8.96 -6.94 3.71
C ASN A 15 -10.12 -5.99 3.40
N LEU A 16 -9.85 -4.73 3.05
CA LEU A 16 -10.89 -3.74 2.73
C LEU A 16 -11.81 -4.19 1.58
N LEU A 17 -11.24 -4.88 0.59
CA LEU A 17 -11.96 -5.39 -0.58
C LEU A 17 -12.59 -6.78 -0.36
N GLU A 18 -12.38 -7.38 0.81
CA GLU A 18 -12.85 -8.72 1.17
C GLU A 18 -12.39 -9.79 0.17
N VAL A 19 -11.12 -9.73 -0.25
CA VAL A 19 -10.55 -10.71 -1.19
C VAL A 19 -10.51 -12.09 -0.53
N PRO A 20 -11.23 -13.10 -1.06
CA PRO A 20 -11.27 -14.43 -0.45
C PRO A 20 -9.89 -15.03 -0.21
N GLY A 21 -9.67 -15.55 0.99
CA GLY A 21 -8.37 -16.12 1.40
C GLY A 21 -7.29 -15.07 1.76
N LYS A 22 -7.59 -13.78 1.66
CA LYS A 22 -6.67 -12.66 1.96
C LYS A 22 -7.33 -11.55 2.80
N CYS A 23 -8.42 -11.87 3.49
CA CYS A 23 -9.22 -10.92 4.26
C CYS A 23 -9.53 -11.38 5.70
N GLN A 24 -8.56 -12.02 6.36
CA GLN A 24 -8.73 -12.62 7.69
C GLN A 24 -8.94 -11.60 8.82
N ASP A 25 -8.54 -10.34 8.61
CA ASP A 25 -8.51 -9.26 9.60
C ASP A 25 -9.52 -8.14 9.26
N LEU A 26 -10.56 -8.46 8.49
CA LEU A 26 -11.52 -7.50 7.94
C LEU A 26 -12.04 -6.49 8.97
N GLU A 27 -12.51 -6.99 10.11
CA GLU A 27 -13.14 -6.14 11.14
C GLU A 27 -12.15 -5.19 11.78
N LYS A 28 -10.93 -5.67 12.07
CA LYS A 28 -9.82 -4.86 12.59
C LYS A 28 -9.48 -3.74 11.60
N VAL A 29 -9.27 -4.08 10.33
CA VAL A 29 -8.90 -3.12 9.28
C VAL A 29 -10.01 -2.08 9.06
N ARG A 30 -11.28 -2.50 9.12
CA ARG A 30 -12.42 -1.58 9.03
C ARG A 30 -12.53 -0.64 10.23
N GLU A 31 -12.23 -1.13 11.42
CA GLU A 31 -12.23 -0.31 12.63
C GLU A 31 -11.11 0.74 12.56
N GLU A 32 -9.91 0.34 12.16
CA GLU A 32 -8.78 1.25 11.96
C GLU A 32 -9.10 2.32 10.89
N LEU A 33 -9.70 1.95 9.75
CA LEU A 33 -10.13 2.91 8.73
C LEU A 33 -11.18 3.89 9.27
N ARG A 34 -12.16 3.41 10.02
CA ARG A 34 -13.19 4.26 10.66
C ARG A 34 -12.57 5.25 11.64
N GLY A 35 -11.58 4.81 12.41
CA GLY A 35 -10.81 5.69 13.31
C GLY A 35 -10.12 6.82 12.55
N LYS A 36 -9.40 6.49 11.45
CA LYS A 36 -8.70 7.47 10.61
C LYS A 36 -9.67 8.48 9.97
N LEU A 37 -10.81 8.00 9.47
CA LEU A 37 -11.89 8.82 8.94
C LEU A 37 -12.46 9.79 9.98
N ALA A 38 -12.76 9.30 11.18
CA ALA A 38 -13.36 10.13 12.24
C ALA A 38 -12.38 11.19 12.79
N ALA A 39 -11.08 10.87 12.82
CA ALA A 39 -10.06 11.79 13.32
C ALA A 39 -9.66 12.86 12.30
N HIS A 40 -9.87 12.62 11.00
CA HIS A 40 -9.47 13.54 9.91
C HIS A 40 -8.01 13.98 9.97
N ASP A 41 -7.11 13.10 10.40
CA ASP A 41 -5.71 13.43 10.69
C ASP A 41 -4.69 12.55 9.95
N CYS A 42 -5.13 11.72 9.02
CA CYS A 42 -4.30 10.83 8.22
C CYS A 42 -4.80 10.75 6.77
N ASP A 43 -3.89 10.98 5.81
CA ASP A 43 -4.14 10.70 4.40
C ASP A 43 -3.62 9.31 4.03
N LEU A 44 -4.37 8.60 3.20
CA LEU A 44 -4.04 7.27 2.69
C LEU A 44 -3.56 7.36 1.24
N LEU A 45 -2.34 6.90 0.99
CA LEU A 45 -1.76 6.78 -0.35
C LEU A 45 -1.78 5.32 -0.79
N LEU A 46 -2.12 5.07 -2.06
CA LEU A 46 -1.99 3.74 -2.67
C LEU A 46 -0.65 3.63 -3.40
N PRO A 47 0.28 2.79 -2.92
CA PRO A 47 1.47 2.43 -3.69
C PRO A 47 1.11 1.72 -4.99
N VAL A 48 1.93 1.89 -6.02
CA VAL A 48 1.69 1.24 -7.32
C VAL A 48 1.73 -0.28 -7.20
N THR A 49 2.63 -0.82 -6.39
CA THR A 49 2.74 -2.27 -6.16
C THR A 49 1.51 -2.84 -5.47
N ALA A 50 0.96 -2.14 -4.47
CA ALA A 50 -0.26 -2.59 -3.79
C ALA A 50 -1.47 -2.69 -4.73
N VAL A 51 -1.59 -1.75 -5.66
CA VAL A 51 -2.61 -1.76 -6.71
C VAL A 51 -2.44 -2.97 -7.63
N ILE A 52 -1.23 -3.20 -8.13
CA ILE A 52 -0.94 -4.30 -9.07
C ILE A 52 -1.14 -5.67 -8.41
N GLU A 53 -0.62 -5.86 -7.20
CA GLU A 53 -0.72 -7.13 -6.46
C GLU A 53 -2.17 -7.45 -6.09
N THR A 54 -2.92 -6.46 -5.60
CA THR A 54 -4.35 -6.62 -5.30
C THR A 54 -5.14 -6.98 -6.54
N GLY A 55 -4.90 -6.30 -7.66
CA GLY A 55 -5.53 -6.61 -8.94
C GLY A 55 -5.27 -8.06 -9.39
N ASN A 56 -4.02 -8.52 -9.26
CA ASN A 56 -3.65 -9.89 -9.56
C ASN A 56 -4.32 -10.91 -8.65
N HIS A 57 -4.37 -10.64 -7.33
CA HIS A 57 -5.07 -11.50 -6.38
C HIS A 57 -6.55 -11.65 -6.70
N ILE A 58 -7.22 -10.56 -7.07
CA ILE A 58 -8.61 -10.60 -7.53
C ILE A 58 -8.74 -11.43 -8.81
N ALA A 59 -7.90 -11.20 -9.82
CA ALA A 59 -7.97 -11.91 -11.10
C ALA A 59 -7.72 -13.43 -10.96
N GLN A 60 -6.95 -13.84 -9.94
CA GLN A 60 -6.59 -15.23 -9.67
C GLN A 60 -7.64 -16.00 -8.85
N LEU A 61 -8.71 -15.35 -8.34
CA LEU A 61 -9.77 -16.05 -7.63
C LEU A 61 -10.44 -17.09 -8.55
N ALA A 62 -10.78 -18.26 -8.00
CA ALA A 62 -11.37 -19.35 -8.76
C ALA A 62 -12.80 -19.04 -9.25
N ASP A 63 -13.63 -18.42 -8.40
CA ASP A 63 -15.02 -18.10 -8.69
C ASP A 63 -15.15 -16.74 -9.43
N GLY A 64 -15.80 -16.77 -10.60
CA GLY A 64 -16.04 -15.57 -11.41
C GLY A 64 -16.97 -14.55 -10.76
N PHE A 65 -17.89 -14.97 -9.90
CA PHE A 65 -18.74 -14.06 -9.15
C PHE A 65 -17.94 -13.28 -8.09
N GLN A 66 -17.03 -13.96 -7.39
CA GLN A 66 -16.10 -13.33 -6.44
C GLN A 66 -15.16 -12.36 -7.15
N ARG A 67 -14.61 -12.75 -8.32
CA ARG A 67 -13.79 -11.85 -9.16
C ARG A 67 -14.52 -10.55 -9.47
N ARG A 68 -15.76 -10.63 -9.96
CA ARG A 68 -16.58 -9.46 -10.27
C ARG A 68 -16.79 -8.58 -9.03
N THR A 69 -17.23 -9.19 -7.93
CA THR A 69 -17.57 -8.48 -6.70
C THR A 69 -16.37 -7.73 -6.12
N CYS A 70 -15.21 -8.39 -6.02
CA CYS A 70 -13.99 -7.74 -5.53
C CYS A 70 -13.48 -6.67 -6.51
N ALA A 71 -13.56 -6.90 -7.82
CA ALA A 71 -13.16 -5.90 -8.82
C ALA A 71 -14.03 -4.64 -8.77
N GLU A 72 -15.34 -4.77 -8.55
CA GLU A 72 -16.24 -3.61 -8.40
C GLU A 72 -15.87 -2.76 -7.17
N LYS A 73 -15.60 -3.41 -6.02
CA LYS A 73 -15.08 -2.74 -4.82
C LYS A 73 -13.73 -2.07 -5.09
N PHE A 74 -12.84 -2.75 -5.81
CA PHE A 74 -11.51 -2.24 -6.10
C PHE A 74 -11.57 -0.99 -6.98
N VAL A 75 -12.39 -1.02 -8.03
CA VAL A 75 -12.64 0.15 -8.90
C VAL A 75 -13.24 1.30 -8.10
N ALA A 76 -14.12 1.04 -7.13
CA ALA A 76 -14.65 2.09 -6.27
C ALA A 76 -13.55 2.79 -5.46
N VAL A 77 -12.63 2.04 -4.85
CA VAL A 77 -11.48 2.62 -4.13
C VAL A 77 -10.58 3.43 -5.06
N LEU A 78 -10.24 2.89 -6.24
CA LEU A 78 -9.41 3.61 -7.21
C LEU A 78 -10.05 4.92 -7.67
N ARG A 79 -11.39 4.98 -7.79
CA ARG A 79 -12.10 6.22 -8.11
C ARG A 79 -12.00 7.25 -6.99
N LEU A 80 -12.08 6.84 -5.72
CA LEU A 80 -11.89 7.76 -4.58
C LEU A 80 -10.48 8.38 -4.61
N VAL A 81 -9.46 7.58 -4.92
CA VAL A 81 -8.06 8.04 -5.03
C VAL A 81 -7.92 9.04 -6.18
N VAL A 82 -8.48 8.74 -7.35
CA VAL A 82 -8.48 9.64 -8.52
C VAL A 82 -9.21 10.95 -8.22
N ALA A 83 -10.29 10.89 -7.45
CA ALA A 83 -11.06 12.07 -7.05
C ALA A 83 -10.41 12.86 -5.90
N GLY A 84 -9.39 12.30 -5.23
CA GLY A 84 -8.81 12.88 -4.02
C GLY A 84 -9.81 12.95 -2.85
N GLU A 85 -10.75 12.01 -2.80
CA GLU A 85 -11.75 11.95 -1.75
C GLU A 85 -11.16 11.40 -0.45
N ALA A 86 -11.23 12.20 0.62
CA ALA A 86 -10.69 11.84 1.92
C ALA A 86 -11.18 10.46 2.41
N PRO A 87 -10.29 9.64 2.97
CA PRO A 87 -8.91 9.95 3.33
C PRO A 87 -7.92 9.66 2.18
N TRP A 88 -8.39 9.29 0.99
CA TRP A 88 -7.53 8.85 -0.10
C TRP A 88 -6.90 10.03 -0.85
N ALA A 89 -5.61 9.93 -1.11
CA ALA A 89 -4.87 10.85 -1.94
C ALA A 89 -4.06 10.10 -3.00
N LEU A 90 -3.83 10.77 -4.14
CA LEU A 90 -2.99 10.24 -5.21
C LEU A 90 -1.53 10.59 -4.94
N ASN A 91 -0.66 9.59 -5.06
CA ASN A 91 0.78 9.78 -5.07
C ASN A 91 1.34 9.62 -6.47
N GLU A 92 2.09 10.60 -6.95
CA GLU A 92 2.85 10.45 -8.19
C GLU A 92 4.13 9.64 -7.92
N VAL A 93 4.36 8.63 -8.77
CA VAL A 93 5.49 7.70 -8.67
C VAL A 93 6.33 7.78 -9.92
N GLU A 94 7.61 8.08 -9.75
CA GLU A 94 8.58 8.06 -10.84
C GLU A 94 9.17 6.66 -11.03
N TRP A 95 8.94 6.06 -12.20
CA TRP A 95 9.59 4.83 -12.65
C TRP A 95 10.72 5.16 -13.63
N ASN A 96 11.92 5.40 -13.10
CA ASN A 96 13.10 5.79 -13.87
C ASN A 96 14.34 4.97 -13.44
N ALA A 97 15.48 5.18 -14.09
CA ALA A 97 16.72 4.48 -13.76
C ALA A 97 17.11 4.63 -12.28
N ALA A 98 16.97 5.83 -11.71
CA ALA A 98 17.24 6.07 -10.29
C ALA A 98 16.27 5.30 -9.36
N HIS A 99 15.05 5.01 -9.81
CA HIS A 99 14.11 4.14 -9.09
C HIS A 99 14.60 2.70 -9.09
N LEU A 100 15.00 2.19 -10.26
CA LEU A 100 15.52 0.83 -10.37
C LEU A 100 16.80 0.64 -9.56
N GLU A 101 17.71 1.62 -9.56
CA GLU A 101 18.92 1.57 -8.72
C GLU A 101 18.58 1.55 -7.22
N ALA A 102 17.61 2.38 -6.78
CA ALA A 102 17.13 2.35 -5.40
C ALA A 102 16.50 1.00 -5.05
N LEU A 103 15.73 0.41 -5.97
CA LEU A 103 15.13 -0.92 -5.79
C LEU A 103 16.18 -2.01 -5.69
N ILE A 104 17.18 -2.01 -6.56
CA ILE A 104 18.32 -2.95 -6.53
C ILE A 104 19.07 -2.83 -5.19
N ALA A 105 19.29 -1.61 -4.71
CA ALA A 105 19.91 -1.33 -3.41
C ALA A 105 19.02 -1.65 -2.20
N GLY A 106 17.74 -1.98 -2.42
CA GLY A 106 16.75 -2.31 -1.39
C GLY A 106 16.21 -1.12 -0.60
N GLY A 107 16.18 0.06 -1.21
CA GLY A 107 15.65 1.27 -0.60
C GLY A 107 16.46 1.73 0.62
N SER A 108 15.78 2.25 1.64
CA SER A 108 16.40 2.70 2.90
C SER A 108 16.62 1.60 3.93
N SER A 109 16.33 0.33 3.59
CA SER A 109 16.39 -0.79 4.53
C SER A 109 17.81 -1.18 4.98
N GLY A 110 18.84 -0.77 4.23
CA GLY A 110 20.23 -1.18 4.45
C GLY A 110 20.56 -2.60 3.97
N MET A 111 19.63 -3.28 3.28
CA MET A 111 19.81 -4.61 2.70
C MET A 111 19.55 -4.56 1.20
N SER A 112 20.31 -5.30 0.39
CA SER A 112 20.08 -5.33 -1.06
C SER A 112 18.77 -6.05 -1.41
N LEU A 113 18.28 -5.89 -2.65
CA LEU A 113 17.12 -6.65 -3.12
C LEU A 113 17.33 -8.18 -3.05
N VAL A 114 18.57 -8.63 -3.25
CA VAL A 114 18.93 -10.05 -3.13
C VAL A 114 18.80 -10.51 -1.69
N ASP A 115 19.30 -9.72 -0.74
CA ASP A 115 19.19 -10.02 0.69
C ASP A 115 17.72 -10.06 1.13
N HIS A 116 16.90 -9.13 0.65
CA HIS A 116 15.45 -9.14 0.88
C HIS A 116 14.80 -10.42 0.36
N ALA A 117 15.10 -10.83 -0.87
CA ALA A 117 14.55 -12.04 -1.45
C ALA A 117 14.93 -13.30 -0.64
N VAL A 118 16.17 -13.38 -0.14
CA VAL A 118 16.61 -14.47 0.76
C VAL A 118 15.82 -14.47 2.08
N ASN A 119 15.47 -13.29 2.59
CA ASN A 119 14.66 -13.11 3.80
C ASN A 119 13.14 -13.11 3.53
N ARG A 120 12.72 -13.44 2.30
CA ARG A 120 11.31 -13.49 1.88
C ARG A 120 10.57 -12.15 1.96
N VAL A 121 11.29 -11.04 1.86
CA VAL A 121 10.71 -9.72 1.62
C VAL A 121 10.57 -9.51 0.12
N GLY A 122 9.36 -9.17 -0.33
CA GLY A 122 9.04 -9.02 -1.74
C GLY A 122 9.62 -7.74 -2.34
N CYS A 123 9.86 -7.74 -3.65
CA CYS A 123 10.19 -6.49 -4.35
C CYS A 123 9.05 -5.46 -4.27
N GLY A 124 7.79 -5.92 -4.14
CA GLY A 124 6.62 -5.10 -3.88
C GLY A 124 6.75 -4.29 -2.59
N ASP A 125 7.12 -4.96 -1.49
CA ASP A 125 7.34 -4.35 -0.17
C ASP A 125 8.45 -3.31 -0.20
N VAL A 126 9.59 -3.65 -0.81
CA VAL A 126 10.73 -2.72 -0.97
C VAL A 126 10.31 -1.50 -1.78
N ASN A 127 9.51 -1.67 -2.82
CA ASN A 127 8.99 -0.56 -3.62
C ASN A 127 8.09 0.39 -2.81
N ILE A 128 7.26 -0.14 -1.89
CA ILE A 128 6.45 0.70 -0.99
C ILE A 128 7.35 1.61 -0.14
N LEU A 129 8.45 1.08 0.41
CA LEU A 129 9.42 1.86 1.19
C LEU A 129 10.06 2.97 0.34
N ILE A 130 10.44 2.66 -0.91
CA ILE A 130 11.03 3.63 -1.83
C ILE A 130 10.03 4.74 -2.18
N GLU A 131 8.76 4.39 -2.43
CA GLU A 131 7.71 5.38 -2.69
C GLU A 131 7.49 6.30 -1.48
N ARG A 132 7.46 5.74 -0.26
CA ARG A 132 7.37 6.51 1.00
C ARG A 132 8.54 7.46 1.17
N ASP A 133 9.77 6.98 1.02
CA ASP A 133 10.97 7.80 1.25
C ASP A 133 11.07 8.94 0.24
N ARG A 134 10.73 8.66 -1.02
CA ARG A 134 10.65 9.70 -2.06
C ARG A 134 9.55 10.71 -1.75
N TYR A 135 8.43 10.28 -1.17
CA TYR A 135 7.35 11.18 -0.76
C TYR A 135 7.80 12.12 0.35
N LEU A 136 8.49 11.58 1.36
CA LEU A 136 9.10 12.36 2.44
C LEU A 136 10.15 13.34 1.92
N ALA A 137 10.97 12.93 0.95
CA ALA A 137 12.01 13.79 0.38
C ALA A 137 11.45 15.02 -0.39
N ARG A 138 10.25 14.90 -0.98
CA ARG A 138 9.62 16.00 -1.75
C ARG A 138 8.57 16.79 -0.98
N THR A 139 8.14 16.31 0.19
CA THR A 139 7.01 16.90 0.94
C THR A 139 7.48 17.32 2.32
N SER A 140 7.40 18.62 2.62
CA SER A 140 7.72 19.14 3.96
C SER A 140 6.53 19.08 4.91
N GLY A 141 6.79 18.90 6.20
CA GLY A 141 5.75 18.96 7.23
C GLY A 141 4.81 17.74 7.25
N VAL A 142 5.29 16.60 6.76
CA VAL A 142 4.58 15.32 6.81
C VAL A 142 5.36 14.28 7.59
N GLU A 143 4.62 13.37 8.22
CA GLU A 143 5.13 12.10 8.75
C GLU A 143 4.47 11.00 7.93
N ALA A 144 5.26 10.11 7.34
CA ALA A 144 4.77 9.04 6.50
C ALA A 144 5.20 7.66 7.02
N THR A 145 4.24 6.76 7.16
CA THR A 145 4.45 5.35 7.55
C THR A 145 3.78 4.42 6.53
N VAL A 146 3.86 3.11 6.72
CA VAL A 146 3.11 2.12 5.93
C VAL A 146 2.07 1.46 6.82
N TRP A 147 0.83 1.40 6.34
CA TRP A 147 -0.22 0.63 6.99
C TRP A 147 -0.26 -0.77 6.39
N THR A 148 0.18 -1.76 7.16
CA THR A 148 0.36 -3.16 6.72
C THR A 148 0.04 -4.15 7.84
N LEU A 149 -0.34 -5.38 7.46
CA LEU A 149 -0.41 -6.55 8.35
C LEU A 149 0.78 -7.50 8.14
N ASP A 150 1.67 -7.21 7.19
CA ASP A 150 2.88 -7.99 6.94
C ASP A 150 3.96 -7.63 7.97
N GLY A 151 4.36 -8.61 8.79
CA GLY A 151 5.35 -8.41 9.86
C GLY A 151 6.76 -8.12 9.35
N GLY A 152 7.12 -8.57 8.14
CA GLY A 152 8.39 -8.27 7.50
C GLY A 152 8.44 -6.82 7.04
N LEU A 153 7.40 -6.36 6.35
CA LEU A 153 7.29 -4.95 5.95
C LEU A 153 7.20 -4.03 7.18
N ALA A 154 6.38 -4.38 8.18
CA ALA A 154 6.20 -3.63 9.42
C ALA A 154 7.51 -3.34 10.19
N ALA A 155 8.54 -4.18 10.05
CA ALA A 155 9.84 -3.95 10.68
C ALA A 155 10.62 -2.77 10.06
N HIS A 156 10.18 -2.26 8.90
CA HIS A 156 10.83 -1.21 8.12
C HIS A 156 9.97 0.07 7.96
N THR A 157 8.80 0.14 8.61
CA THR A 157 7.79 1.21 8.41
C THR A 157 7.97 2.41 9.30
#